data_AF-A0A4Y7ZX25-F1
#
_entry.id   AF-A0A4Y7ZX25-F1
#
_cell.length_a   1.000
_cell.length_b   1.000
_cell.length_c   1.000
_cell.angle_alpha   90.00
_cell.angle_beta   90.00
_cell.angle_gamma   90.00
#
_symmetry.space_group_name_H-M   'P 1'
#
loop_
_entity.id
_entity.type
_entity.pdbx_description
1 polymer ?
#
loop_
_entity_poly.entity_id
_entity_poly.type
_entity_poly.pdbx_seq_one_letter_code
_entity_poly.pdbx_strand_id
1 'polypeptide(L)' 'MNSLIKAVVIMFCVAVASPAFSHGGGLNKQGGHNCSEKSKSKGLCSGYHKHR' A
#
# COMPACT_ATOMS: atom_id res chain seq x y z
N MET A 1 -26.68 15.81 -4.80
CA MET A 1 -26.43 14.56 -5.54
C MET A 1 -27.67 13.68 -5.46
N ASN A 2 -28.26 13.34 -6.61
CA ASN A 2 -29.34 12.37 -6.74
C ASN A 2 -28.93 11.02 -6.10
N SER A 3 -29.86 10.35 -5.42
CA SER A 3 -29.63 9.06 -4.78
C SER A 3 -29.13 8.00 -5.76
N LEU A 4 -29.62 8.02 -7.00
CA LEU A 4 -29.15 7.16 -8.09
C LEU A 4 -27.68 7.40 -8.44
N ILE A 5 -27.26 8.66 -8.51
CA ILE A 5 -25.87 9.03 -8.81
C ILE A 5 -24.94 8.53 -7.70
N LYS A 6 -25.37 8.63 -6.44
CA LYS A 6 -24.58 8.10 -5.31
C LYS A 6 -24.40 6.58 -5.41
N ALA A 7 -25.47 5.85 -5.74
CA ALA A 7 -25.41 4.38 -5.87
C ALA A 7 -24.47 3.95 -7.01
N VAL A 8 -24.55 4.61 -8.17
CA VAL A 8 -23.68 4.32 -9.33
C VAL A 8 -22.21 4.60 -9.01
N VAL A 9 -21.91 5.72 -8.35
CA VAL A 9 -20.53 6.07 -7.95
C VAL A 9 -19.97 5.04 -6.97
N ILE A 10 -20.75 4.62 -5.95
CA ILE A 10 -20.31 3.61 -4.99
C ILE A 10 -20.05 2.27 -5.70
N MET A 11 -20.95 1.85 -6.59
CA MET A 11 -20.81 0.60 -7.33
C MET A 11 -19.57 0.61 -8.23
N PHE A 12 -19.28 1.73 -8.89
CA PHE A 12 -18.08 1.89 -9.70
C PHE A 12 -16.79 1.81 -8.85
N CYS A 13 -16.74 2.48 -7.70
CA CYS A 13 -15.58 2.42 -6.80
C CYS A 13 -15.30 1.00 -6.29
N VAL A 14 -16.33 0.23 -5.97
CA VAL A 14 -16.19 -1.17 -5.54
C VAL A 14 -15.69 -2.04 -6.70
N ALA A 15 -16.18 -1.81 -7.92
CA ALA A 15 -15.78 -2.58 -9.10
C ALA A 15 -14.31 -2.41 -9.50
N VAL A 16 -13.70 -1.25 -9.21
CA VAL A 16 -12.29 -0.96 -9.53
C VAL A 16 -11.33 -1.20 -8.36
N ALA A 17 -11.82 -1.60 -7.19
CA ALA A 17 -10.98 -1.89 -6.04
C ALA A 17 -10.11 -3.13 -6.33
N SER A 18 -8.79 -2.95 -6.38
CA SER A 18 -7.83 -4.04 -6.56
C SER A 18 -7.34 -4.55 -5.20
N PRO A 19 -7.22 -5.88 -4.99
CA PRO A 19 -6.66 -6.40 -3.75
C PRO A 19 -5.18 -6.03 -3.64
N ALA A 20 -4.81 -5.31 -2.58
CA ALA A 20 -3.41 -5.06 -2.25
C ALA A 20 -2.84 -6.29 -1.54
N PHE A 21 -1.96 -7.03 -2.21
CA PHE A 21 -1.30 -8.19 -1.62
C PHE A 21 -0.15 -7.72 -0.72
N SER A 22 -0.31 -7.87 0.59
CA SER A 22 0.76 -7.59 1.55
C SER A 22 1.85 -8.66 1.41
N HIS A 23 2.93 -8.32 0.72
CA HIS A 23 4.13 -9.15 0.69
C HIS A 23 4.99 -8.85 1.92
N GLY A 24 5.58 -9.88 2.53
CA GLY A 24 6.60 -9.67 3.56
C GLY A 24 7.78 -8.93 2.93
N GLY A 25 8.05 -7.70 3.37
CA GLY A 25 9.04 -6.80 2.79
C GLY A 25 10.51 -7.23 2.99
N GLY A 26 10.81 -8.53 2.89
CA GLY A 26 12.13 -9.08 3.18
C GLY A 26 12.54 -8.82 4.63
N LEU A 27 11.61 -8.96 5.57
CA LEU A 27 11.86 -8.68 6.98
C LEU A 27 12.92 -9.63 7.54
N ASN A 28 13.87 -9.07 8.28
CA ASN A 28 14.86 -9.80 9.04
C ASN A 28 14.22 -10.41 10.30
N LYS A 29 14.99 -11.22 11.04
CA LYS A 29 14.53 -11.88 12.29
C LYS A 29 14.04 -10.91 13.38
N GLN A 30 14.32 -9.61 13.25
CA GLN A 30 13.92 -8.56 14.19
C GLN A 30 12.65 -7.80 13.73
N GLY A 31 12.05 -8.21 12.61
CA GLY A 31 10.84 -7.62 12.07
C GLY A 31 11.06 -6.35 11.24
N GLY A 32 12.27 -6.08 10.75
CA GLY A 32 12.52 -4.91 9.89
C GLY A 32 13.45 -5.21 8.72
N HIS A 33 13.74 -4.23 7.88
CA HIS A 33 14.57 -4.40 6.69
C HIS A 33 15.42 -3.16 6.41
N ASN A 34 16.55 -3.34 5.74
CA ASN A 34 17.30 -2.21 5.17
C ASN A 34 16.58 -1.74 3.91
N CYS A 35 16.32 -0.43 3.82
CA CYS A 35 15.71 0.16 2.64
C CYS A 35 16.56 -0.09 1.39
N SER A 36 15.94 -0.68 0.37
CA SER A 36 16.56 -0.83 -0.95
C SER A 36 16.87 0.54 -1.57
N GLU A 37 17.84 0.60 -2.47
CA GLU A 37 18.14 1.83 -3.22
C GLU A 37 16.93 2.33 -4.00
N LYS A 38 16.14 1.42 -4.59
CA LYS A 38 14.89 1.75 -5.29
C LYS A 38 13.85 2.40 -4.38
N SER A 39 13.77 1.99 -3.12
CA SER A 39 12.84 2.62 -2.16
C SER A 39 13.35 3.98 -1.70
N LYS A 40 14.68 4.11 -1.50
CA LYS A 40 15.33 5.38 -1.15
C LYS A 40 15.20 6.41 -2.27
N SER A 41 15.41 6.01 -3.52
CA SER A 41 15.34 6.92 -4.69
C SER A 41 13.91 7.46 -4.91
N LYS A 42 12.89 6.72 -4.49
CA LYS A 42 11.49 7.15 -4.52
C LYS A 42 11.07 7.97 -3.30
N GLY A 43 11.96 8.18 -2.32
CA GLY A 43 11.62 8.88 -1.07
C GLY A 43 10.64 8.12 -0.18
N LEU A 44 10.47 6.81 -0.38
CA LEU A 44 9.49 6.01 0.36
C LEU A 44 10.00 5.56 1.73
N CYS A 45 11.32 5.39 1.88
CA CYS A 45 11.95 5.08 3.17
C CYS A 45 13.45 5.41 3.17
N SER A 46 14.03 5.51 4.38
CA SER A 46 15.46 5.80 4.59
C SER A 46 16.06 4.89 5.65
N GLY A 47 17.33 4.47 5.46
CA GLY A 47 18.05 3.67 6.45
C GLY A 47 17.44 2.28 6.69
N TYR A 48 17.23 1.93 7.95
CA TYR A 48 16.56 0.69 8.38
C TYR A 48 15.11 0.97 8.77
N HIS A 49 14.20 0.15 8.26
CA HIS A 49 12.76 0.29 8.45
C HIS A 49 12.23 -0.89 9.26
N LYS A 50 11.74 -0.62 10.47
CA LYS A 50 11.17 -1.64 11.35
C LYS A 50 9.66 -1.72 11.14
N HIS A 51 9.15 -2.93 10.95
CA HIS A 51 7.72 -3.22 10.97
C HIS A 51 7.35 -3.61 12.41
N ARG A 52 6.26 -3.06 12.93
CA ARG A 52 5.68 -3.43 14.23
C ARG A 52 4.43 -4.26 13.99
#